data_AF-A0A6I1KJ46-F1
#
_entry.id   AF-A0A6I1KJ46-F1
#
_cell.length_a   1.000
_cell.length_b   1.000
_cell.length_c   1.000
_cell.angle_alpha   90.00
_cell.angle_beta   90.00
_cell.angle_gamma   90.00
#
_symmetry.space_group_name_H-M   'P 1'
#
loop_
_entity.id
_entity.type
_entity.pdbx_description
1 polymer ?
#
loop_
_entity_poly.entity_id
_entity_poly.type
_entity_poly.pdbx_seq_one_letter_code
_entity_poly.pdbx_strand_id
1 'polypeptide(L)'
;MITTRFSRLIVLAALIFTVLPGVTRAAREGTSPALPSITDIRVSFKLDPRLTQGLYMGDRWVSPPTYSAVREGKEVTVEARAQGLVGKGKPTNIRPDWIPSDPEMVAVTPGQGKEVKITVRRAGQSSLKVASHGYSKELYIKATYEGNAIHVEISRKP
;
A
#
# COMPACT_ATOMS: atom_id res chain seq x y z
N MET A 1 -23.06 63.86 -33.58
CA MET A 1 -24.27 64.68 -33.41
C MET A 1 -24.86 64.33 -32.05
N ILE A 2 -24.80 65.27 -31.11
CA ILE A 2 -25.26 65.17 -29.71
C ILE A 2 -26.70 65.68 -29.64
N THR A 3 -27.60 65.01 -28.89
CA THR A 3 -28.67 65.59 -28.03
C THR A 3 -29.52 64.45 -27.41
N THR A 4 -29.44 64.12 -26.12
CA THR A 4 -30.08 64.68 -24.90
C THR A 4 -31.61 64.53 -24.79
N ARG A 5 -32.06 63.89 -23.68
CA ARG A 5 -33.13 64.25 -22.71
C ARG A 5 -33.99 63.05 -22.30
N PHE A 6 -33.87 62.59 -21.05
CA PHE A 6 -34.69 62.97 -19.89
C PHE A 6 -36.20 62.79 -20.12
N SER A 7 -36.78 61.73 -19.52
CA SER A 7 -38.08 61.86 -18.88
C SER A 7 -38.28 60.80 -17.80
N ARG A 8 -38.59 61.26 -16.59
CA ARG A 8 -38.97 60.46 -15.43
C ARG A 8 -40.44 60.08 -15.58
N LEU A 9 -40.79 58.84 -15.27
CA LEU A 9 -42.17 58.47 -14.94
C LEU A 9 -42.14 57.46 -13.79
N ILE A 10 -42.70 57.90 -12.67
CA ILE A 10 -43.02 57.14 -11.47
C ILE A 10 -44.48 56.72 -11.61
N VAL A 11 -44.79 55.42 -11.60
CA VAL A 11 -46.08 54.82 -11.18
C VAL A 11 -45.77 53.35 -10.82
N LEU A 12 -45.67 53.00 -9.53
CA LEU A 12 -46.70 52.40 -8.67
C LEU A 12 -46.98 50.90 -8.92
N ALA A 13 -46.72 50.12 -7.87
CA ALA A 13 -47.43 48.90 -7.43
C ALA A 13 -47.45 47.64 -8.32
N ALA A 14 -46.80 46.58 -7.83
CA ALA A 14 -47.48 45.33 -7.50
C ALA A 14 -46.53 44.42 -6.70
N LEU A 15 -46.91 44.18 -5.44
CA LEU A 15 -46.32 43.21 -4.54
C LEU A 15 -46.71 41.81 -5.03
N ILE A 16 -45.76 41.03 -5.55
CA ILE A 16 -45.97 39.60 -5.85
C ILE A 16 -44.99 38.80 -5.01
N PHE A 17 -45.50 38.25 -3.92
CA PHE A 17 -44.82 37.31 -3.03
C PHE A 17 -44.92 35.92 -3.66
N THR A 18 -44.03 35.58 -4.60
CA THR A 18 -43.88 34.19 -5.06
C THR A 18 -43.05 33.41 -4.05
N VAL A 19 -43.74 32.56 -3.27
CA VAL A 19 -43.17 31.52 -2.44
C VAL A 19 -42.48 30.50 -3.34
N LEU A 20 -41.14 30.56 -3.41
CA LEU A 20 -40.34 29.50 -4.04
C LEU A 20 -40.28 28.31 -3.06
N PRO A 21 -40.74 27.11 -3.44
CA PRO A 21 -40.58 25.92 -2.60
C PRO A 21 -39.09 25.61 -2.48
N GLY A 22 -38.60 25.58 -1.24
CA GLY A 22 -37.25 25.15 -0.92
C GLY A 22 -37.02 23.73 -1.42
N VAL A 23 -36.19 23.58 -2.45
CA VAL A 23 -35.65 22.28 -2.84
C VAL A 23 -34.61 21.91 -1.78
N THR A 24 -35.05 21.23 -0.73
CA THR A 24 -34.16 20.51 0.18
C THR A 24 -33.40 19.48 -0.63
N ARG A 25 -32.13 19.78 -0.90
CA ARG A 25 -31.17 18.85 -1.52
C ARG A 25 -30.93 17.75 -0.49
N ALA A 26 -31.65 16.63 -0.62
CA ALA A 26 -31.35 15.42 0.14
C ALA A 26 -29.89 15.06 -0.12
N ALA A 27 -29.07 15.16 0.93
CA ALA A 27 -27.73 14.63 0.93
C ALA A 27 -27.86 13.13 0.67
N ARG A 28 -27.53 12.69 -0.55
CA ARG A 28 -27.23 11.29 -0.79
C ARG A 28 -25.99 11.02 0.06
N GLU A 29 -26.18 10.40 1.21
CA GLU A 29 -25.13 9.64 1.87
C GLU A 29 -24.59 8.69 0.81
N GLY A 30 -23.45 9.06 0.23
CA GLY A 30 -22.70 8.17 -0.62
C GLY A 30 -22.32 7.01 0.27
N THR A 31 -23.02 5.89 0.16
CA THR A 31 -22.52 4.60 0.60
C THR A 31 -21.20 4.40 -0.13
N SER A 32 -20.12 4.81 0.54
CA SER A 32 -18.77 4.54 0.07
C SER A 32 -18.70 3.03 -0.09
N PRO A 33 -18.40 2.50 -1.29
CA PRO A 33 -18.40 1.06 -1.50
C PRO A 33 -17.46 0.44 -0.46
N ALA A 34 -18.00 -0.44 0.37
CA ALA A 34 -17.21 -1.14 1.38
C ALA A 34 -16.04 -1.82 0.68
N LEU A 35 -14.82 -1.45 1.07
CA LEU A 35 -13.63 -2.10 0.53
C LEU A 35 -13.73 -3.60 0.82
N PRO A 36 -13.42 -4.48 -0.16
CA PRO A 36 -13.54 -5.91 0.05
C PRO A 36 -12.69 -6.31 1.26
N SER A 37 -13.35 -6.90 2.27
CA SER A 37 -12.69 -7.34 3.49
C SER A 37 -11.65 -8.41 3.15
N ILE A 38 -10.38 -8.09 3.32
CA ILE A 38 -9.30 -9.05 3.09
C ILE A 38 -9.27 -10.07 4.23
N THR A 39 -9.08 -11.33 3.88
CA THR A 39 -9.00 -12.45 4.81
C THR A 39 -7.57 -12.92 5.05
N ASP A 40 -6.65 -12.55 4.15
CA ASP A 40 -5.22 -12.86 4.27
C ASP A 40 -4.36 -11.87 3.45
N ILE A 41 -3.08 -11.78 3.79
CA ILE A 41 -2.04 -11.11 3.02
C ILE A 41 -0.98 -12.15 2.68
N ARG A 42 -0.76 -12.40 1.38
CA ARG A 42 0.32 -13.26 0.90
C ARG A 42 1.56 -12.42 0.59
N VAL A 43 2.68 -12.75 1.23
CA VAL A 43 3.98 -12.15 0.94
C VAL A 43 4.82 -13.11 0.10
N SER A 44 5.25 -12.61 -1.06
CA SER A 44 6.17 -13.28 -1.97
C SER A 44 7.49 -12.52 -2.05
N PHE A 45 8.57 -13.23 -2.35
CA PHE A 45 9.91 -12.67 -2.54
C PHE A 45 10.38 -12.94 -3.95
N LYS A 46 11.14 -12.01 -4.53
CA LYS A 46 11.75 -12.20 -5.84
C LYS A 46 12.88 -13.22 -5.72
N LEU A 47 12.87 -14.21 -6.60
CA LEU A 47 13.92 -15.21 -6.68
C LEU A 47 15.16 -14.58 -7.31
N ASP A 48 16.32 -14.83 -6.71
CA ASP A 48 17.61 -14.38 -7.26
C ASP A 48 17.86 -15.07 -8.61
N PRO A 49 18.05 -14.32 -9.71
CA PRO A 49 18.35 -14.89 -11.02
C PRO A 49 19.59 -15.79 -11.04
N ARG A 50 20.53 -15.59 -10.11
CA ARG A 50 21.73 -16.42 -9.96
C ARG A 50 21.40 -17.87 -9.56
N LEU A 51 20.24 -18.10 -8.95
CA LEU A 51 19.78 -19.44 -8.56
C LEU A 51 19.13 -20.20 -9.72
N THR A 52 18.79 -19.55 -10.83
CA THR A 52 18.02 -20.15 -11.94
C THR A 52 18.86 -20.50 -13.16
N GLN A 53 20.17 -20.73 -12.98
CA GLN A 53 21.17 -21.23 -13.95
C GLN A 53 20.69 -21.30 -15.42
N GLY A 54 20.82 -20.19 -16.15
CA GLY A 54 20.77 -20.18 -17.62
C GLY A 54 19.41 -20.02 -18.29
N LEU A 55 18.28 -20.15 -17.58
CA LEU A 55 16.95 -19.98 -18.18
C LEU A 55 16.15 -18.89 -17.47
N TYR A 56 16.49 -17.63 -17.75
CA TYR A 56 15.74 -16.47 -17.23
C TYR A 56 14.37 -16.38 -17.93
N MET A 57 13.32 -16.85 -17.25
CA MET A 57 11.92 -16.82 -17.71
C MET A 57 11.19 -15.56 -17.22
N GLY A 58 11.93 -14.48 -16.94
CA GLY A 58 11.43 -13.28 -16.28
C GLY A 58 11.46 -13.34 -14.76
N ASP A 59 10.89 -12.31 -14.12
CA ASP A 59 10.85 -12.17 -12.68
C ASP A 59 9.97 -13.24 -12.02
N ARG A 60 10.60 -14.11 -11.24
CA ARG A 60 9.91 -15.17 -10.49
C ARG A 60 9.70 -14.74 -9.05
N TRP A 61 8.44 -14.76 -8.62
CA TRP A 61 8.03 -14.47 -7.24
C TRP A 61 7.64 -15.77 -6.52
N VAL A 62 8.19 -16.02 -5.33
CA VAL A 62 7.94 -17.24 -4.54
C VAL A 62 7.43 -16.90 -3.15
N SER A 63 6.59 -17.76 -2.59
CA SER A 63 5.89 -17.55 -1.31
C SER A 63 6.19 -18.66 -0.29
N PRO A 64 7.47 -19.03 -0.04
CA PRO A 64 7.79 -20.12 0.88
C PRO A 64 7.40 -19.77 2.33
N PRO A 65 7.28 -20.76 3.23
CA PRO A 65 7.14 -20.53 4.68
C PRO A 65 8.32 -19.74 5.26
N THR A 66 9.53 -20.03 4.78
CA THR A 66 10.78 -19.33 5.09
C THR A 66 11.52 -19.02 3.79
N TYR A 67 11.92 -17.77 3.61
CA TYR A 67 12.80 -17.32 2.55
C TYR A 67 14.21 -17.12 3.10
N SER A 68 15.24 -17.57 2.38
CA SER A 68 16.64 -17.38 2.76
C SER A 68 17.41 -16.69 1.63
N ALA A 69 18.29 -15.78 2.01
CA ALA A 69 19.23 -15.13 1.10
C ALA A 69 20.60 -14.97 1.78
N VAL A 70 21.66 -15.26 1.02
CA VAL A 70 23.05 -15.02 1.42
C VAL A 70 23.68 -14.05 0.44
N ARG A 71 24.36 -13.03 0.97
CA ARG A 71 25.11 -12.04 0.18
C ARG A 71 26.43 -11.72 0.84
N GLU A 72 27.47 -11.56 0.04
CA GLU A 72 28.70 -10.94 0.47
C GLU A 72 28.45 -9.47 0.87
N GLY A 73 29.18 -9.02 1.88
CA GLY A 73 29.05 -7.68 2.43
C GLY A 73 28.29 -7.65 3.76
N LYS A 74 27.87 -6.43 4.14
CA LYS A 74 27.27 -6.17 5.45
C LYS A 74 25.74 -6.06 5.42
N GLU A 75 25.16 -5.95 4.23
CA GLU A 75 23.72 -5.75 4.04
C GLU A 75 23.15 -6.68 2.97
N VAL A 76 21.88 -7.07 3.13
CA VAL A 76 21.12 -7.84 2.15
C VAL A 76 19.87 -7.06 1.79
N THR A 77 19.64 -6.84 0.50
CA THR A 77 18.37 -6.31 0.00
C THR A 77 17.59 -7.40 -0.70
N VAL A 78 16.33 -7.57 -0.31
CA VAL A 78 15.37 -8.49 -0.94
C VAL A 78 14.19 -7.70 -1.48
N GLU A 79 13.72 -8.07 -2.67
CA GLU A 79 12.46 -7.54 -3.21
C GLU A 79 11.30 -8.40 -2.71
N ALA A 80 10.30 -7.75 -2.13
CA ALA A 80 9.12 -8.39 -1.57
C ALA A 80 7.84 -7.80 -2.16
N ARG A 81 6.84 -8.64 -2.35
CA ARG A 81 5.51 -8.28 -2.85
C ARG A 81 4.41 -8.79 -1.94
N ALA A 82 3.47 -7.93 -1.59
CA ALA A 82 2.26 -8.27 -0.85
C ALA A 82 1.02 -8.30 -1.75
N GLN A 83 0.22 -9.34 -1.60
CA GLN A 83 -1.03 -9.56 -2.31
C GLN A 83 -2.14 -9.81 -1.29
N GLY A 84 -3.17 -8.97 -1.29
CA GLY A 84 -4.36 -9.18 -0.48
C GLY A 84 -5.17 -10.33 -1.06
N LEU A 85 -5.71 -11.17 -0.19
CA LEU A 85 -6.60 -12.27 -0.55
C LEU A 85 -7.96 -12.06 0.14
N VAL A 86 -9.03 -12.43 -0.57
CA VAL A 86 -10.39 -12.47 -0.04
C VAL A 86 -10.93 -13.88 -0.17
N GLY A 87 -11.88 -14.25 0.69
CA GLY A 87 -12.66 -15.50 0.59
C GLY A 87 -11.79 -16.69 0.19
N LYS A 88 -12.18 -17.40 -0.88
CA LYS A 88 -11.51 -18.60 -1.43
C LYS A 88 -10.10 -18.37 -2.01
N GLY A 89 -9.28 -17.49 -1.40
CA GLY A 89 -7.93 -17.15 -1.84
C GLY A 89 -7.89 -16.26 -3.09
N LYS A 90 -8.99 -15.58 -3.43
CA LYS A 90 -9.05 -14.72 -4.61
C LYS A 90 -8.18 -13.48 -4.38
N PRO A 91 -7.26 -13.14 -5.30
CA PRO A 91 -6.47 -11.92 -5.20
C PRO A 91 -7.36 -10.66 -5.24
N THR A 92 -7.02 -9.67 -4.42
CA THR A 92 -7.61 -8.32 -4.46
C THR A 92 -6.54 -7.23 -4.37
N ASN A 93 -6.86 -6.05 -4.90
CA ASN A 93 -5.94 -4.93 -4.83
C ASN A 93 -5.83 -4.41 -3.39
N ILE A 94 -4.61 -4.25 -2.89
CA ILE A 94 -4.32 -3.61 -1.60
C ILE A 94 -3.17 -2.62 -1.73
N ARG A 95 -3.09 -1.68 -0.79
CA ARG A 95 -1.93 -0.81 -0.57
C ARG A 95 -1.46 -1.03 0.88
N PRO A 96 -0.54 -1.99 1.11
CA PRO A 96 -0.06 -2.30 2.44
C PRO A 96 0.92 -1.26 2.96
N ASP A 97 0.93 -1.09 4.29
CA ASP A 97 2.00 -0.47 5.06
C ASP A 97 3.01 -1.53 5.50
N TRP A 98 4.30 -1.20 5.42
CA TRP A 98 5.39 -2.07 5.83
C TRP A 98 6.15 -1.42 6.99
N ILE A 99 6.03 -1.98 8.18
CA ILE A 99 6.44 -1.34 9.43
C ILE A 99 7.48 -2.25 10.11
N PRO A 100 8.79 -1.94 10.02
CA PRO A 100 9.83 -2.67 10.74
C PRO A 100 9.76 -2.37 12.24
N SER A 101 9.98 -3.37 13.08
CA SER A 101 10.05 -3.21 14.53
C SER A 101 11.38 -2.61 14.99
N ASP A 102 12.44 -2.81 14.20
CA ASP A 102 13.77 -2.19 14.36
C ASP A 102 14.22 -1.61 13.00
N PRO A 103 13.95 -0.32 12.73
CA PRO A 103 14.34 0.36 11.48
C PRO A 103 15.86 0.47 11.26
N GLU A 104 16.66 0.40 12.32
CA GLU A 104 18.13 0.42 12.24
C GLU A 104 18.67 -0.93 11.77
N MET A 105 17.97 -2.02 12.07
CA MET A 105 18.27 -3.35 11.52
C MET A 105 17.61 -3.59 10.15
N VAL A 106 16.35 -3.22 9.98
CA VAL A 106 15.55 -3.52 8.80
C VAL A 106 14.92 -2.24 8.24
N ALA A 107 15.36 -1.83 7.06
CA ALA A 107 14.75 -0.72 6.32
C ALA A 107 13.84 -1.22 5.22
N VAL A 108 12.75 -0.49 4.93
CA VAL A 108 11.84 -0.81 3.82
C VAL A 108 11.65 0.40 2.91
N THR A 109 11.77 0.20 1.61
CA THR A 109 11.61 1.28 0.63
C THR A 109 10.87 0.81 -0.63
N PRO A 110 9.77 1.48 -1.04
CA PRO A 110 9.01 2.45 -0.25
C PRO A 110 8.40 1.79 1.01
N GLY A 111 8.08 2.56 2.05
CA GLY A 111 7.42 2.03 3.26
C GLY A 111 5.95 1.64 3.06
N GLN A 112 5.39 1.91 1.88
CA GLN A 112 4.02 1.58 1.51
C GLN A 112 3.95 1.11 0.06
N GLY A 113 3.02 0.20 -0.22
CA GLY A 113 2.76 -0.29 -1.56
C GLY A 113 2.89 -1.80 -1.68
N LYS A 114 2.52 -2.32 -2.84
CA LYS A 114 2.50 -3.77 -3.09
C LYS A 114 3.88 -4.37 -3.18
N GLU A 115 4.87 -3.60 -3.63
CA GLU A 115 6.21 -4.07 -3.90
C GLU A 115 7.20 -3.14 -3.24
N VAL A 116 8.13 -3.72 -2.50
CA VAL A 116 9.10 -2.99 -1.67
C VAL A 116 10.44 -3.69 -1.71
N LYS A 117 11.50 -2.94 -1.39
CA LYS A 117 12.81 -3.45 -1.04
C LYS A 117 12.91 -3.51 0.48
N ILE A 118 13.22 -4.69 1.01
CA ILE A 118 13.55 -4.88 2.42
C ILE A 118 15.08 -5.00 2.50
N THR A 119 15.72 -4.07 3.18
CA THR A 119 17.17 -4.04 3.38
C THR A 119 17.48 -4.38 4.83
N VAL A 120 18.15 -5.51 5.03
CA VAL A 120 18.70 -5.92 6.32
C VAL A 120 20.11 -5.37 6.44
N ARG A 121 20.32 -4.42 7.35
CA ARG A 121 21.53 -3.61 7.46
C ARG A 121 22.62 -4.23 8.36
N ARG A 122 22.22 -5.14 9.23
CA ARG A 122 23.10 -5.79 10.21
C ARG A 122 22.53 -7.12 10.69
N ALA A 123 23.39 -7.96 11.24
CA ALA A 123 22.99 -9.17 11.95
C ALA A 123 22.10 -8.83 13.18
N GLY A 124 21.17 -9.73 13.49
CA GLY A 124 20.21 -9.56 14.58
C GLY A 124 18.90 -10.31 14.35
N GLN A 125 17.90 -9.99 15.14
CA GLN A 125 16.52 -10.44 14.98
C GLN A 125 15.58 -9.24 15.03
N SER A 126 14.59 -9.22 14.14
CA SER A 126 13.58 -8.15 14.06
C SER A 126 12.27 -8.73 13.52
N SER A 127 11.19 -7.95 13.55
CA SER A 127 9.95 -8.27 12.86
C SER A 127 9.54 -7.17 11.90
N LEU A 128 8.79 -7.55 10.86
CA LEU A 128 8.25 -6.65 9.87
C LEU A 128 6.75 -6.89 9.74
N LYS A 129 5.97 -5.89 10.14
CA LYS A 129 4.51 -5.93 10.04
C LYS A 129 4.06 -5.43 8.66
N VAL A 130 3.25 -6.23 7.98
CA VAL A 130 2.59 -5.89 6.71
C VAL A 130 1.10 -5.72 6.99
N ALA A 131 0.58 -4.50 6.90
CA ALA A 131 -0.79 -4.18 7.30
C ALA A 131 -1.61 -3.58 6.15
N SER A 132 -2.88 -3.97 6.01
CA SER A 132 -3.82 -3.35 5.09
C SER A 132 -5.26 -3.65 5.49
N HIS A 133 -6.19 -2.70 5.33
CA HIS A 133 -7.63 -2.92 5.52
C HIS A 133 -8.01 -3.63 6.85
N GLY A 134 -7.34 -3.27 7.95
CA GLY A 134 -7.59 -3.87 9.28
C GLY A 134 -7.00 -5.27 9.49
N TYR A 135 -6.37 -5.86 8.48
CA TYR A 135 -5.63 -7.12 8.60
C TYR A 135 -4.13 -6.85 8.65
N SER A 136 -3.38 -7.66 9.41
CA SER A 136 -1.93 -7.57 9.46
C SER A 136 -1.28 -8.94 9.46
N LYS A 137 -0.09 -9.01 8.86
CA LYS A 137 0.80 -10.17 8.90
C LYS A 137 2.15 -9.75 9.45
N GLU A 138 2.71 -10.56 10.33
CA GLU A 138 4.06 -10.37 10.84
C GLU A 138 5.03 -11.34 10.16
N LEU A 139 6.18 -10.81 9.74
CA LEU A 139 7.31 -11.56 9.24
C LEU A 139 8.44 -11.48 10.27
N TYR A 140 9.08 -12.59 10.57
CA TYR A 140 10.25 -12.63 11.44
C TYR A 140 11.51 -12.65 10.60
N ILE A 141 12.44 -11.76 10.93
CA ILE A 141 13.70 -11.59 10.20
C ILE A 141 14.83 -11.95 11.14
N LYS A 142 15.62 -12.95 10.75
CA LYS A 142 16.85 -13.33 11.43
C LYS A 142 18.01 -13.12 10.48
N ALA A 143 19.10 -12.53 10.98
CA ALA A 143 20.28 -12.28 10.20
C ALA A 143 21.54 -12.62 11.00
N THR A 144 22.48 -13.34 10.36
CA THR A 144 23.76 -13.74 10.95
C THR A 144 24.90 -13.44 9.98
N TYR A 145 26.07 -13.09 10.51
CA TYR A 145 27.28 -13.02 9.71
C TYR A 145 27.91 -14.40 9.58
N GLU A 146 28.25 -14.79 8.35
CA GLU A 146 28.97 -16.01 8.00
C GLU A 146 30.23 -15.58 7.21
N GLY A 147 31.35 -15.43 7.92
CA GLY A 147 32.57 -14.86 7.34
C GLY A 147 32.38 -13.39 6.93
N ASN A 148 32.54 -13.10 5.63
CA ASN A 148 32.32 -11.78 5.04
C ASN A 148 30.92 -11.62 4.41
N ALA A 149 30.03 -12.60 4.62
CA ALA A 149 28.67 -12.60 4.11
C ALA A 149 27.66 -12.43 5.26
N ILE A 150 26.47 -11.97 4.90
CA ILE A 150 25.31 -11.96 5.77
C ILE A 150 24.27 -12.94 5.21
N HIS A 151 23.78 -13.82 6.09
CA HIS A 151 22.70 -14.76 5.82
C HIS A 151 21.44 -14.24 6.49
N VAL A 152 20.39 -14.05 5.71
CA VAL A 152 19.08 -13.59 6.17
C VAL A 152 18.04 -14.69 5.95
N GLU A 153 17.24 -14.93 6.98
CA GLU A 153 16.03 -15.74 6.93
C GLU A 153 14.82 -14.85 7.23
N ILE A 154 13.78 -14.95 6.40
CA ILE A 154 12.50 -14.28 6.58
C ILE A 154 11.40 -15.33 6.63
N SER A 155 10.76 -15.51 7.78
CA SER A 155 9.74 -16.52 7.99
C SER A 155 8.39 -15.91 8.37
N ARG A 156 7.32 -16.62 8.06
CA ARG A 156 6.00 -16.38 8.65
C ARG A 156 5.96 -17.09 10.00
N LYS A 157 5.26 -16.55 10.99
CA LYS A 157 4.92 -17.35 12.18
C LYS A 157 4.30 -18.67 11.72
N PRO A 158 4.67 -19.83 12.30
CA PRO A 158 3.88 -21.04 12.17
C PRO A 158 2.44 -20.82 12.62
#